data_AF-A0AAV4M7Q6-F1
#
_entry.id   AF-A0AAV4M7Q6-F1
#
_cell.length_a   1.000
_cell.length_b   1.000
_cell.length_c   1.000
_cell.angle_alpha   90.00
_cell.angle_beta   90.00
_cell.angle_gamma   90.00
#
_symmetry.space_group_name_H-M   'P 1'
#
loop_
_entity.id
_entity.type
_entity.pdbx_description
1 polymer ?
#
loop_
_entity_poly.entity_id
_entity_poly.type
_entity_poly.pdbx_seq_one_letter_code
_entity_poly.pdbx_strand_id
1 'polypeptide(L)'
;MAFRNAHHRSIQETPAFLVYGRDLQMPYDLIFRDQVRTYSDTPSFATQLINRLQSSLTLLKKHLEKSAEEVSKYQIELPKSKQISVGDLVYLHTPKIRIHTSKKLAKVNDGPFRVTKQFSP
;
A
#
# COMPACT_ATOMS: atom_id res chain seq x y z
N MET A 1 7.93 10.14 11.82
CA MET A 1 9.08 9.61 11.07
C MET A 1 9.27 8.09 11.17
N ALA A 2 8.50 7.35 11.98
CA ALA A 2 8.69 5.90 12.14
C ALA A 2 8.29 5.10 10.89
N PHE A 3 7.09 5.31 10.35
CA PHE A 3 6.56 4.50 9.24
C PHE A 3 7.44 4.54 7.97
N ARG A 4 7.99 5.72 7.62
CA ARG A 4 8.85 5.89 6.43
C ARG A 4 10.17 5.10 6.51
N ASN A 5 10.66 4.83 7.72
CA ASN A 5 11.93 4.13 7.97
C ASN A 5 11.71 2.71 8.48
N ALA A 6 10.45 2.30 8.65
CA ALA A 6 10.11 0.95 9.03
C ALA A 6 10.27 0.03 7.82
N HIS A 7 10.78 -1.18 8.07
CA HIS A 7 10.87 -2.20 7.05
C HIS A 7 9.46 -2.67 6.65
N HIS A 8 9.15 -2.65 5.36
CA HIS A 8 7.83 -3.03 4.86
C HIS A 8 7.85 -4.43 4.22
N ARG A 9 6.96 -5.33 4.66
CA ARG A 9 6.99 -6.75 4.29
C ARG A 9 6.94 -7.02 2.77
N SER A 10 6.04 -6.37 2.04
CA SER A 10 5.89 -6.61 0.59
C SER A 10 7.04 -6.03 -0.23
N ILE A 11 7.72 -5.02 0.31
CA ILE A 11 8.80 -4.29 -0.34
C ILE A 11 10.16 -4.91 0.01
N GLN A 12 10.27 -5.47 1.23
CA GLN A 12 11.48 -5.97 1.87
C GLN A 12 12.61 -4.93 2.03
N GLU A 13 12.22 -3.66 2.06
CA GLU A 13 13.09 -2.51 2.25
C GLU A 13 12.31 -1.39 2.99
N THR A 14 13.01 -0.31 3.35
CA THR A 14 12.35 0.87 3.92
C THR A 14 11.80 1.80 2.83
N PRO A 15 10.59 2.38 3.00
CA PRO A 15 10.05 3.34 2.03
C PRO A 15 10.96 4.53 1.77
N ALA A 16 11.66 5.02 2.79
CA ALA A 16 12.60 6.12 2.66
C ALA A 16 13.81 5.74 1.79
N PHE A 17 14.35 4.54 1.93
CA PHE A 17 15.47 4.07 1.11
C PHE A 17 15.10 4.04 -0.38
N LEU A 18 13.89 3.61 -0.73
CA LEU A 18 13.44 3.59 -2.13
C LEU A 18 13.34 4.98 -2.75
N VAL A 19 12.92 5.98 -1.99
CA VAL A 19 12.76 7.35 -2.48
C VAL A 19 14.11 8.05 -2.60
N TYR A 20 14.98 7.88 -1.60
CA TYR A 20 16.21 8.66 -1.49
C TYR A 20 17.48 7.90 -1.87
N GLY A 21 17.42 6.58 -2.10
CA GLY A 21 18.57 5.72 -2.38
C GLY A 21 19.58 5.63 -1.23
N ARG A 22 19.17 6.04 -0.03
CA ARG A 22 19.96 6.06 1.21
C ARG A 22 19.05 6.02 2.44
N ASP A 23 19.60 5.54 3.54
CA ASP A 23 18.89 5.59 4.83
C ASP A 23 18.87 7.02 5.38
N LEU A 24 17.69 7.46 5.82
CA LEU A 24 17.53 8.75 6.47
C LEU A 24 18.19 8.70 7.85
N GLN A 25 19.03 9.69 8.14
CA GLN A 25 19.60 9.84 9.48
C GLN A 25 18.51 10.20 10.49
N MET A 26 18.40 9.38 11.52
CA MET A 26 17.54 9.61 12.65
C MET A 26 18.28 10.39 13.75
N PRO A 27 17.56 11.12 14.63
CA PRO A 27 18.20 11.83 15.74
C PRO A 27 19.07 10.92 16.62
N TYR A 28 18.66 9.66 16.79
CA TYR A 28 19.44 8.62 17.45
C TYR A 28 20.75 8.33 16.71
N ASP A 29 20.72 8.24 15.38
CA ASP A 29 21.91 7.95 14.57
C ASP A 29 22.98 9.05 14.71
N LEU A 30 22.61 10.29 15.01
CA LEU A 30 23.59 11.36 15.23
C LEU A 30 24.47 11.12 16.46
N ILE A 31 23.95 10.41 17.46
CA ILE A 31 24.63 10.15 18.73
C ILE A 31 25.38 8.82 18.68
N PHE A 32 24.79 7.80 18.06
CA PHE A 32 25.25 6.42 18.17
C PHE A 32 25.83 5.82 16.88
N ARG A 33 25.70 6.48 15.73
CA ARG A 33 26.18 5.92 14.46
C ARG A 33 27.66 6.17 14.26
N ASP A 34 28.39 5.11 13.92
CA ASP A 34 29.78 5.22 13.51
C ASP A 34 29.93 6.03 12.22
N GLN A 35 30.97 6.87 12.20
CA GLN A 35 31.33 7.63 11.01
C GLN A 35 31.87 6.68 9.93
N VAL A 36 31.16 6.59 8.81
CA VAL A 36 31.63 5.81 7.66
C VAL A 36 32.80 6.56 7.02
N ARG A 37 33.99 5.94 7.07
CA ARG A 37 35.18 6.48 6.38
C ARG A 37 34.97 6.40 4.87
N THR A 38 35.02 7.54 4.21
CA THR A 38 34.96 7.62 2.75
C THR A 38 36.38 7.87 2.24
N TYR A 39 36.90 6.98 1.38
CA TYR A 39 38.21 7.14 0.76
C TYR A 39 38.11 8.01 -0.51
N SER A 40 39.21 8.68 -0.86
CA SER A 40 39.31 9.58 -2.03
C SER A 40 39.00 8.88 -3.35
N ASP A 41 39.27 7.59 -3.44
CA ASP A 41 39.18 6.82 -4.68
C ASP A 41 37.77 6.28 -4.93
N THR A 42 36.79 6.70 -4.12
CA THR A 42 35.40 6.26 -4.28
C THR A 42 34.76 6.89 -5.53
N PRO A 43 33.99 6.11 -6.32
CA PRO A 43 33.27 6.68 -7.46
C PRO A 43 32.35 7.80 -6.97
N SER A 44 32.13 8.82 -7.80
CA SER A 44 31.29 9.98 -7.46
C SER A 44 30.00 9.55 -6.76
N PHE A 45 29.67 10.21 -5.65
CA PHE A 45 28.48 9.89 -4.84
C PHE A 45 27.20 9.79 -5.71
N ALA A 46 27.08 10.63 -6.73
CA ALA A 46 25.96 10.63 -7.65
C ALA A 46 25.84 9.30 -8.44
N THR A 47 26.95 8.73 -8.91
CA THR A 47 26.91 7.48 -9.68
C THR A 47 26.58 6.29 -8.78
N GLN A 48 27.12 6.26 -7.57
CA GLN A 48 26.74 5.26 -6.56
C GLN A 48 25.25 5.33 -6.22
N LEU A 49 24.71 6.54 -6.07
CA LEU A 49 23.31 6.75 -5.75
C LEU A 49 22.39 6.25 -6.86
N ILE A 50 22.70 6.57 -8.12
CA ILE A 50 21.94 6.09 -9.29
C ILE A 50 21.97 4.56 -9.35
N ASN A 51 23.15 3.96 -9.16
CA ASN A 51 23.30 2.50 -9.18
C ASN A 51 22.47 1.84 -8.07
N ARG A 52 22.49 2.41 -6.85
CA ARG A 52 21.68 1.92 -5.72
C ARG A 52 20.19 1.99 -6.05
N LEU A 53 19.70 3.13 -6.54
CA LEU A 53 18.30 3.30 -6.91
C LEU A 53 17.86 2.34 -8.01
N GLN A 54 18.67 2.16 -9.05
CA GLN A 54 18.37 1.21 -10.12
C GLN A 54 18.31 -0.23 -9.58
N SER A 55 19.31 -0.63 -8.79
CA SER A 55 19.34 -1.96 -8.19
C SER A 55 18.15 -2.20 -7.26
N SER A 56 17.82 -1.24 -6.38
CA SER A 56 16.70 -1.36 -5.45
C SER A 56 15.36 -1.44 -6.19
N LEU A 57 15.18 -0.67 -7.26
CA LEU A 57 13.96 -0.73 -8.07
C LEU A 57 13.80 -2.07 -8.80
N THR A 58 14.90 -2.68 -9.26
CA THR A 58 14.82 -4.01 -9.87
C THR A 58 14.45 -5.10 -8.85
N LEU A 59 14.97 -5.02 -7.62
CA LEU A 59 14.60 -5.93 -6.54
C LEU A 59 13.15 -5.71 -6.07
N LEU A 60 12.75 -4.44 -5.91
CA LEU A 60 11.40 -4.04 -5.55
C LEU A 60 10.36 -4.69 -6.47
N LYS A 61 10.56 -4.61 -7.79
CA LYS A 61 9.64 -5.19 -8.77
C LYS A 61 9.45 -6.68 -8.54
N LYS A 62 10.54 -7.43 -8.37
CA LYS A 62 10.51 -8.88 -8.07
C LYS A 62 9.78 -9.18 -6.75
N HIS A 63 10.01 -8.37 -5.72
CA HIS A 63 9.35 -8.54 -4.43
C HIS A 63 7.84 -8.25 -4.52
N LEU A 64 7.46 -7.20 -5.24
CA LEU A 64 6.06 -6.86 -5.45
C LEU A 64 5.33 -7.93 -6.26
N GLU A 65 5.94 -8.45 -7.33
CA GLU A 65 5.42 -9.58 -8.11
C GLU A 65 5.19 -10.80 -7.21
N LYS A 66 6.20 -11.21 -6.44
CA LYS A 66 6.08 -12.31 -5.48
C LYS A 66 4.98 -12.05 -4.44
N SER A 67 4.88 -10.83 -3.93
CA SER A 67 3.85 -10.48 -2.95
C SER A 67 2.44 -10.53 -3.54
N ALA A 68 2.29 -10.13 -4.82
CA ALA A 68 1.02 -10.21 -5.53
C ALA A 68 0.61 -11.68 -5.74
N GLU A 69 1.55 -12.55 -6.11
CA GLU A 69 1.33 -14.00 -6.22
C GLU A 69 0.96 -14.64 -4.87
N GLU A 70 1.58 -14.20 -3.77
CA GLU A 70 1.22 -14.67 -2.43
C GLU A 70 -0.21 -14.25 -2.08
N VAL A 71 -0.56 -12.98 -2.33
CA VAL A 71 -1.91 -12.45 -2.06
C VAL A 71 -2.96 -13.16 -2.91
N SER A 72 -2.68 -13.43 -4.19
CA SER A 72 -3.64 -14.10 -5.09
C SER A 72 -3.96 -15.53 -4.63
N LYS A 73 -3.01 -16.25 -4.01
CA LYS A 73 -3.25 -17.60 -3.47
C LYS A 73 -4.28 -17.61 -2.33
N TYR A 74 -4.31 -16.56 -1.52
CA TYR A 74 -5.25 -16.42 -0.41
C TYR A 74 -6.50 -15.63 -0.78
N GLN A 75 -6.58 -15.13 -2.02
CA GLN A 75 -7.75 -14.40 -2.48
C GLN A 75 -8.90 -15.39 -2.70
N ILE A 76 -9.85 -15.37 -1.77
CA ILE A 76 -11.08 -16.15 -1.88
C ILE A 76 -12.00 -15.45 -2.86
N GLU A 77 -12.53 -16.20 -3.83
CA GLU A 77 -13.55 -15.69 -4.75
C GLU A 77 -14.75 -15.16 -3.97
N LEU A 78 -15.31 -14.05 -4.44
CA LEU A 78 -16.57 -13.55 -3.90
C LEU A 78 -17.66 -14.60 -4.11
N PRO A 79 -18.48 -14.90 -3.09
CA PRO A 79 -19.57 -15.86 -3.24
C PRO A 79 -20.51 -15.41 -4.36
N LYS A 80 -20.97 -16.35 -5.20
CA LYS A 80 -21.85 -16.09 -6.35
C LYS A 80 -23.09 -15.26 -5.99
N SER A 81 -23.58 -15.37 -4.76
CA SER A 81 -24.71 -14.59 -4.23
C SER A 81 -24.49 -13.08 -4.16
N LYS A 82 -23.24 -12.61 -4.31
CA LYS A 82 -22.89 -11.19 -4.30
C LYS A 82 -22.60 -10.63 -5.69
N GLN A 83 -22.70 -11.44 -6.75
CA GLN A 83 -22.54 -10.96 -8.12
C GLN A 83 -23.75 -10.10 -8.48
N ILE A 84 -23.49 -8.90 -8.97
CA ILE A 84 -24.51 -7.91 -9.34
C ILE A 84 -24.44 -7.74 -10.85
N SER A 85 -25.59 -7.86 -11.52
CA SER A 85 -25.72 -7.69 -12.96
C SER A 85 -26.55 -6.47 -13.32
N VAL A 86 -26.39 -5.99 -14.56
CA VAL A 86 -27.19 -4.85 -15.05
C VAL A 86 -28.66 -5.24 -15.12
N GLY A 87 -29.52 -4.40 -14.56
CA GLY A 87 -30.95 -4.64 -14.47
C GLY A 87 -31.42 -5.21 -13.13
N ASP A 88 -30.49 -5.67 -12.27
CA ASP A 88 -30.81 -6.15 -10.92
C ASP A 88 -31.32 -5.02 -10.03
N LEU A 89 -32.19 -5.39 -9.08
CA LEU A 89 -32.75 -4.51 -8.07
C LEU A 89 -31.95 -4.65 -6.77
N VAL A 90 -31.25 -3.59 -6.38
CA VAL A 90 -30.28 -3.59 -5.29
C VAL A 90 -30.57 -2.50 -4.27
N TYR A 91 -30.24 -2.77 -3.02
CA TYR A 91 -30.22 -1.77 -1.96
C TYR A 91 -28.82 -1.16 -1.83
N LEU A 92 -28.73 0.17 -1.70
CA LEU A 92 -27.45 0.83 -1.47
C LEU A 92 -27.15 0.88 0.04
N HIS A 93 -26.07 0.22 0.46
CA HIS A 93 -25.62 0.26 1.85
C HIS A 93 -24.92 1.59 2.14
N THR A 94 -25.63 2.51 2.79
CA THR A 94 -25.10 3.81 3.23
C THR A 94 -25.36 3.96 4.73
N PRO A 95 -24.38 3.61 5.60
CA PRO A 95 -24.54 3.69 7.05
C PRO A 95 -24.52 5.15 7.53
N LYS A 96 -25.59 5.87 7.21
CA LYS A 96 -25.87 7.23 7.66
C LYS A 96 -26.88 7.16 8.78
N ILE A 97 -26.42 7.41 10.00
CA ILE A 97 -27.28 7.47 11.17
C ILE A 97 -27.83 8.90 11.26
N ARG A 98 -29.15 9.05 11.20
CA ARG A 98 -29.79 10.35 11.39
C ARG A 98 -29.58 10.81 12.83
N ILE A 99 -29.36 12.11 13.01
CA ILE A 99 -29.22 12.73 14.32
C ILE A 99 -30.50 12.41 15.13
N HIS A 100 -30.35 12.05 16.40
CA HIS A 100 -31.42 11.57 17.30
C HIS A 100 -31.97 10.16 16.99
N THR A 101 -31.31 9.39 16.13
CA THR A 101 -31.64 7.97 15.91
C THR A 101 -30.50 7.10 16.42
N SER A 102 -30.83 6.02 17.14
CA SER A 102 -29.81 5.06 17.55
C SER A 102 -29.36 4.20 16.37
N LYS A 103 -28.12 3.69 16.39
CA LYS A 103 -27.59 2.80 15.34
C LYS A 103 -28.49 1.58 15.08
N LYS A 104 -29.19 1.09 16.11
CA LYS A 104 -30.11 -0.05 16.03
C LYS A 104 -31.37 0.26 15.22
N LEU A 105 -31.86 1.51 15.27
CA LEU A 105 -33.08 1.95 14.60
C LEU A 105 -32.80 2.72 13.29
N ALA A 106 -31.52 2.96 12.98
CA ALA A 106 -31.14 3.66 11.77
C ALA A 106 -31.38 2.79 10.53
N LYS A 107 -32.04 3.35 9.51
CA LYS A 107 -32.14 2.73 8.20
C LYS A 107 -30.81 2.89 7.47
N VAL A 108 -30.11 1.78 7.29
CA VAL A 108 -28.76 1.73 6.69
C VAL A 108 -28.79 1.47 5.18
N ASN A 109 -29.87 0.86 4.71
CA ASN A 109 -30.05 0.49 3.30
C ASN A 109 -31.05 1.44 2.65
N ASP A 110 -30.61 2.13 1.60
CA ASP A 110 -31.42 3.07 0.83
C ASP A 110 -31.97 2.44 -0.44
N GLY A 111 -33.25 2.72 -0.70
CA GLY A 111 -34.02 2.45 -1.93
C GLY A 111 -34.04 0.99 -2.38
N PRO A 112 -34.96 0.62 -3.27
CA PRO A 112 -34.61 -0.30 -4.33
C PRO A 112 -34.11 0.51 -5.53
N PHE A 113 -32.84 0.36 -5.88
CA PHE A 113 -32.26 0.94 -7.08
C PHE A 113 -32.11 -0.12 -8.16
N ARG A 114 -32.12 0.29 -9.42
CA ARG A 114 -31.84 -0.60 -10.55
C ARG A 114 -30.45 -0.34 -11.09
N VAL A 115 -29.66 -1.39 -11.25
CA VAL A 115 -28.30 -1.27 -11.77
C VAL A 115 -28.35 -0.92 -13.25
N THR A 116 -27.79 0.22 -13.64
CA THR A 116 -27.78 0.69 -15.03
C THR A 116 -26.53 0.28 -15.79
N LYS A 117 -25.38 0.21 -15.10
CA LYS A 117 -24.06 -0.09 -15.67
C LYS A 117 -23.19 -0.79 -14.63
N GLN A 118 -22.34 -1.69 -15.09
CA GLN A 118 -21.32 -2.38 -14.29
C GLN A 118 -19.95 -2.10 -14.91
N PHE A 119 -19.01 -1.58 -14.11
CA PHE A 119 -17.66 -1.23 -14.57
C PHE A 119 -16.63 -2.34 -14.30
N SER A 120 -16.89 -3.18 -13.30
CA SER A 120 -16.08 -4.34 -12.95
C SER A 120 -16.98 -5.51 -12.54
N PRO A 121 -16.56 -6.76 -12.78
CA PRO A 121 -17.23 -7.95 -12.26
C PRO A 121 -17.31 -7.94 -10.73
#